data_AF-A0A443Q7N7-F1
#
_entry.id   AF-A0A443Q7N7-F1
#
_cell.length_a   1.000
_cell.length_b   1.000
_cell.length_c   1.000
_cell.angle_alpha   90.00
_cell.angle_beta   90.00
_cell.angle_gamma   90.00
#
_symmetry.space_group_name_H-M   'P 1'
#
loop_
_entity.id
_entity.type
_entity.pdbx_description
1 polymer ?
#
loop_
_entity_poly.entity_id
_entity_poly.type
_entity_poly.pdbx_seq_one_letter_code
_entity_poly.pdbx_strand_id
1 'polypeptide(L)'
;MDFKAKFDKNKDDENGIPMDKYALCLLMKGVCLRYMNKLEDSLRCFQEIINNGEKITYDTYILPNAYCEIGITYLKLERFDEAKACLATSKNNYTGYLMETLIHLRAHNALHFLKTSKK
;
A
#
# COMPACT_ATOMS: atom_id res chain seq x y z
N MET A 1 17.47 -7.19 23.10
CA MET A 1 16.21 -6.55 23.51
C MET A 1 16.56 -5.15 23.91
N ASP A 2 16.20 -4.14 23.12
CA ASP A 2 16.07 -2.75 23.57
C ASP A 2 15.22 -2.02 22.53
N PHE A 3 13.93 -2.36 22.54
CA PHE A 3 12.89 -1.66 21.79
C PHE A 3 12.54 -0.40 22.58
N LYS A 4 13.39 0.62 22.48
CA LYS A 4 13.07 1.93 23.03
C LYS A 4 12.05 2.58 22.10
N ALA A 5 10.79 2.19 22.30
CA ALA A 5 9.63 2.86 21.76
C ALA A 5 9.64 4.31 22.25
N LYS A 6 10.26 5.19 21.47
CA LYS A 6 9.93 6.61 21.49
C LYS A 6 8.59 6.78 20.79
N PHE A 7 7.53 6.44 21.50
CA PHE A 7 6.24 7.11 21.32
C PHE A 7 6.41 8.52 21.90
N ASP A 8 7.15 9.37 21.18
CA ASP A 8 7.20 10.79 21.48
C ASP A 8 5.86 11.39 21.04
N LYS A 9 5.05 11.67 22.07
CA LYS A 9 3.84 12.48 22.01
C LYS A 9 4.14 13.86 21.41
N ASN A 10 3.20 14.31 20.60
CA ASN A 10 2.88 15.70 20.29
C ASN A 10 3.83 16.46 19.35
N LYS A 11 3.41 16.51 18.08
CA LYS A 11 3.09 17.79 17.46
C LYS A 11 1.73 17.65 16.77
N ASP A 12 0.71 18.06 17.52
CA ASP A 12 -0.53 18.54 16.92
C ASP A 12 -0.15 19.77 16.08
N ASP A 13 0.06 19.57 14.78
CA ASP A 13 0.05 20.68 13.84
C ASP A 13 -1.42 21.12 13.70
N GLU A 14 -1.73 22.22 14.40
CA GLU A 14 -2.95 22.99 14.24
C GLU A 14 -3.20 23.25 12.74
N ASN A 15 -4.40 22.83 12.28
CA ASN A 15 -5.06 23.14 11.00
C ASN A 15 -4.98 22.14 9.83
N GLY A 16 -4.47 20.92 9.99
CA GLY A 16 -4.54 19.89 8.95
C GLY A 16 -4.85 18.50 9.48
N ILE A 17 -5.72 17.74 8.81
CA ILE A 17 -5.82 16.29 9.06
C ILE A 17 -4.42 15.70 8.77
N PRO A 18 -3.79 14.97 9.72
CA PRO A 18 -2.49 14.34 9.49
C PRO A 18 -2.52 13.53 8.19
N MET A 19 -1.52 13.72 7.34
CA MET A 19 -1.48 13.08 6.01
C MET A 19 -1.59 11.55 6.11
N ASP A 20 -1.11 10.94 7.20
CA ASP A 20 -1.28 9.52 7.49
C ASP A 20 -2.77 9.12 7.57
N LYS A 21 -3.61 9.91 8.26
CA LYS A 21 -5.07 9.65 8.36
C LYS A 21 -5.76 9.80 7.01
N TYR A 22 -5.38 10.84 6.25
CA TYR A 22 -5.92 11.06 4.91
C TYR A 22 -5.55 9.91 3.96
N ALA A 23 -4.28 9.49 3.98
CA ALA A 23 -3.79 8.38 3.17
C ALA A 23 -4.46 7.06 3.56
N LEU A 24 -4.73 6.82 4.85
CA LEU A 24 -5.48 5.65 5.31
C LEU A 24 -6.92 5.67 4.78
N CYS A 25 -7.61 6.81 4.83
CA CYS A 25 -8.95 6.94 4.26
C CYS A 25 -8.95 6.70 2.75
N LEU A 26 -7.98 7.25 2.02
CA LEU A 26 -7.81 7.00 0.59
C LEU A 26 -7.56 5.53 0.27
N LEU A 27 -6.78 4.85 1.11
CA LEU A 27 -6.47 3.43 0.96
C LEU A 27 -7.75 2.59 1.10
N MET A 28 -8.55 2.84 2.14
CA MET A 28 -9.84 2.17 2.33
C MET A 28 -10.80 2.46 1.18
N LYS A 29 -10.90 3.73 0.76
CA LYS A 29 -11.73 4.14 -0.38
C LYS A 29 -11.32 3.40 -1.66
N GLY A 30 -10.02 3.36 -1.97
CA GLY A 30 -9.48 2.68 -3.15
C GLY A 30 -9.80 1.19 -3.14
N VAL A 31 -9.69 0.53 -1.97
CA VAL A 31 -10.06 -0.88 -1.81
C VAL A 31 -11.55 -1.10 -2.06
N CYS A 32 -12.44 -0.27 -1.50
CA CYS A 32 -13.88 -0.34 -1.77
C CYS A 32 -14.21 -0.17 -3.26
N LEU A 33 -13.58 0.80 -3.93
CA LEU A 33 -13.75 1.03 -5.37
C LEU A 33 -13.33 -0.19 -6.21
N ARG A 34 -12.24 -0.87 -5.83
CA ARG A 34 -11.77 -2.12 -6.46
C ARG A 34 -12.74 -3.28 -6.29
N TYR A 35 -13.43 -3.37 -5.14
CA TYR A 35 -14.49 -4.35 -4.93
C TYR A 35 -15.74 -4.03 -5.75
N MET A 36 -16.01 -2.75 -6.02
CA MET A 36 -17.06 -2.27 -6.94
C MET A 36 -16.67 -2.32 -8.43
N ASN A 37 -15.53 -2.94 -8.76
CA ASN A 37 -14.99 -3.03 -10.11
C ASN A 37 -14.70 -1.68 -10.81
N LYS A 38 -14.54 -0.59 -10.03
CA LYS A 38 -14.09 0.72 -10.52
C LYS A 38 -12.57 0.82 -10.41
N LEU A 39 -11.89 0.11 -11.31
CA LEU A 39 -10.44 -0.16 -11.21
C LEU A 39 -9.59 1.10 -11.43
N GLU A 40 -9.98 1.96 -12.36
CA GLU A 40 -9.28 3.21 -12.68
C GLU A 40 -9.35 4.22 -11.53
N ASP A 41 -10.54 4.37 -10.92
CA ASP A 41 -10.71 5.26 -9.77
C ASP A 41 -9.96 4.73 -8.53
N SER A 42 -9.93 3.40 -8.37
CA SER A 42 -9.13 2.75 -7.34
C SER A 42 -7.64 3.07 -7.50
N LEU A 43 -7.11 2.94 -8.73
CA LEU A 43 -5.72 3.28 -9.05
C LEU A 43 -5.41 4.75 -8.75
N ARG A 44 -6.30 5.68 -9.09
CA ARG A 44 -6.12 7.12 -8.77
C ARG A 44 -5.97 7.35 -7.28
N CYS A 45 -6.82 6.71 -6.46
CA CYS A 45 -6.71 6.82 -5.00
C CYS A 45 -5.35 6.34 -4.48
N PHE A 46 -4.82 5.23 -5.01
CA PHE A 46 -3.53 4.72 -4.57
C PHE A 46 -2.34 5.52 -5.11
N GLN A 47 -2.43 6.04 -6.34
CA GLN A 47 -1.41 6.94 -6.90
C GLN A 47 -1.30 8.23 -6.08
N GLU A 48 -2.42 8.76 -5.60
CA GLU A 48 -2.42 9.94 -4.72
C GLU A 48 -1.69 9.69 -3.40
N ILE A 49 -1.80 8.47 -2.83
CA ILE A 49 -1.04 8.06 -1.64
C ILE A 49 0.45 8.04 -1.94
N ILE A 50 0.86 7.46 -3.08
CA ILE A 50 2.27 7.37 -3.48
C ILE A 50 2.85 8.77 -3.72
N ASN A 51 2.13 9.64 -4.42
CA ASN A 51 2.57 11.00 -4.71
C ASN A 51 2.74 11.85 -3.44
N ASN A 52 1.98 11.54 -2.39
CA ASN A 52 2.10 12.19 -1.08
C ASN A 52 2.95 11.39 -0.08
N GLY A 53 3.66 10.35 -0.53
CA GLY A 53 4.39 9.41 0.32
C GLY A 53 5.43 10.07 1.21
N GLU A 54 6.10 11.13 0.75
CA GLU A 54 7.09 11.88 1.54
C GLU A 54 6.49 12.61 2.75
N LYS A 55 5.17 12.85 2.75
CA LYS A 55 4.43 13.50 3.84
C LYS A 55 3.87 12.51 4.86
N ILE A 56 4.02 11.20 4.61
CA ILE A 56 3.58 10.13 5.50
C ILE A 56 4.71 9.89 6.50
N THR A 57 4.53 10.39 7.72
CA THR A 57 5.60 10.45 8.74
C THR A 57 5.56 9.33 9.76
N TYR A 58 4.38 8.72 9.99
CA TYR A 58 4.20 7.78 11.11
C TYR A 58 3.86 6.37 10.62
N ASP A 59 3.00 6.27 9.61
CA ASP A 59 2.44 4.99 9.21
C ASP A 59 3.21 4.35 8.04
N THR A 60 4.35 3.75 8.37
CA THR A 60 5.26 3.08 7.42
C THR A 60 4.63 1.92 6.64
N TYR A 61 3.45 1.44 7.06
CA TYR A 61 2.71 0.36 6.38
C TYR A 61 1.80 0.87 5.24
N ILE A 62 1.47 2.16 5.19
CA ILE A 62 0.49 2.69 4.21
C ILE A 62 1.02 2.58 2.80
N LEU A 63 2.26 3.02 2.57
CA LEU A 63 2.93 2.94 1.28
C LEU A 63 3.06 1.50 0.74
N PRO A 64 3.62 0.52 1.48
CA PRO A 64 3.70 -0.85 1.00
C PRO A 64 2.32 -1.45 0.71
N ASN A 65 1.30 -1.13 1.51
CA ASN A 65 -0.06 -1.58 1.26
C ASN A 65 -0.64 -0.95 -0.01
N ALA A 66 -0.42 0.35 -0.25
CA ALA A 66 -0.85 1.02 -1.49
C ALA A 66 -0.20 0.39 -2.73
N TYR A 67 1.11 0.10 -2.70
CA TYR A 67 1.79 -0.61 -3.80
C TYR A 67 1.24 -2.02 -4.02
N CYS A 68 0.92 -2.75 -2.94
CA CYS A 68 0.31 -4.07 -3.02
C CYS A 68 -1.08 -4.01 -3.68
N GLU A 69 -1.93 -3.07 -3.25
CA GLU A 69 -3.27 -2.89 -3.80
C GLU A 69 -3.25 -2.44 -5.27
N ILE A 70 -2.31 -1.59 -5.68
CA ILE A 70 -2.09 -1.26 -7.10
C ILE A 70 -1.74 -2.52 -7.89
N GLY A 71 -0.80 -3.32 -7.38
CA GLY A 71 -0.40 -4.58 -7.99
C GLY A 71 -1.59 -5.51 -8.23
N ILE A 72 -2.44 -5.70 -7.21
CA ILE A 72 -3.66 -6.52 -7.31
C ILE A 72 -4.68 -5.90 -8.28
N THR A 73 -4.77 -4.57 -8.35
CA THR A 73 -5.66 -3.89 -9.29
C THR A 73 -5.21 -4.10 -10.74
N TYR A 74 -3.90 -4.03 -11.01
CA TYR A 74 -3.36 -4.36 -12.32
C TYR A 74 -3.56 -5.83 -12.71
N LEU A 75 -3.54 -6.76 -11.74
CA LEU A 75 -3.92 -8.15 -12.02
C LEU A 75 -5.36 -8.28 -12.54
N LYS A 76 -6.29 -7.53 -11.95
CA LYS A 76 -7.69 -7.51 -12.43
C LYS A 76 -7.84 -6.88 -13.82
N LEU A 77 -6.94 -5.97 -14.19
CA LEU A 77 -6.87 -5.34 -15.51
C LEU A 77 -6.05 -6.15 -16.53
N GLU A 78 -5.56 -7.34 -16.16
CA GLU A 78 -4.67 -8.17 -17.00
C GLU A 78 -3.35 -7.48 -17.41
N ARG A 79 -2.95 -6.42 -16.69
CA ARG A 79 -1.70 -5.67 -16.90
C ARG A 79 -0.57 -6.29 -16.08
N PHE A 80 -0.15 -7.48 -16.49
CA PHE A 80 0.70 -8.35 -15.68
C PHE A 80 2.11 -7.81 -15.40
N ASP A 81 2.72 -7.08 -16.36
CA ASP A 81 4.08 -6.55 -16.18
C ASP A 81 4.11 -5.43 -15.14
N GLU A 82 3.12 -4.55 -15.15
CA GLU A 82 2.96 -3.47 -14.17
C GLU A 82 2.57 -4.01 -12.80
N ALA A 83 1.70 -5.02 -12.76
CA ALA A 83 1.37 -5.72 -11.53
C ALA A 83 2.63 -6.29 -10.86
N LYS A 84 3.50 -6.93 -11.63
CA LYS A 84 4.75 -7.52 -11.13
C LYS A 84 5.70 -6.46 -10.58
N ALA A 85 5.85 -5.32 -11.26
CA ALA A 85 6.67 -4.21 -10.80
C ALA A 85 6.18 -3.68 -9.44
N CYS A 86 4.88 -3.36 -9.33
CA CYS A 86 4.31 -2.82 -8.10
C CYS A 86 4.37 -3.82 -6.92
N LEU A 87 4.11 -5.10 -7.17
CA LEU A 87 4.20 -6.15 -6.15
C LEU A 87 5.65 -6.37 -5.67
N ALA A 88 6.63 -6.26 -6.57
CA ALA A 88 8.05 -6.32 -6.20
C ALA A 88 8.46 -5.12 -5.33
N THR A 89 8.03 -3.91 -5.69
CA THR A 89 8.28 -2.69 -4.91
C THR A 89 7.67 -2.77 -3.51
N SER A 90 6.42 -3.26 -3.40
CA SER A 90 5.75 -3.49 -2.11
C SER A 90 6.55 -4.43 -1.19
N LYS A 91 7.13 -5.49 -1.77
CA LYS A 91 7.86 -6.52 -1.02
C LYS A 91 9.29 -6.12 -0.63
N ASN A 92 9.99 -5.36 -1.46
CA ASN A 92 11.44 -5.14 -1.30
C ASN A 92 11.78 -3.83 -0.60
N ASN A 93 10.90 -2.82 -0.63
CA ASN A 93 11.26 -1.46 -0.20
C ASN A 93 10.78 -1.11 1.22
N TYR A 94 10.08 -2.01 1.92
CA TYR A 94 9.49 -1.71 3.23
C TYR A 94 9.67 -2.88 4.19
N THR A 95 10.59 -2.73 5.16
CA THR A 95 10.91 -3.74 6.19
C THR A 95 10.84 -3.10 7.58
N GLY A 96 10.46 -3.87 8.61
CA GLY A 96 10.58 -3.46 10.02
C GLY A 96 9.31 -3.00 10.74
N TYR A 97 8.10 -3.40 10.30
CA TYR A 97 6.84 -3.10 11.01
C TYR A 97 6.02 -4.36 11.31
N LEU A 98 5.19 -4.31 12.38
CA LEU A 98 4.50 -5.47 12.99
C LEU A 98 3.58 -6.24 12.01
N MET A 99 3.19 -5.65 10.88
CA MET A 99 2.29 -6.23 9.87
C MET A 99 2.99 -6.65 8.56
N GLU A 100 4.31 -6.63 8.51
CA GLU A 100 5.13 -6.99 7.33
C GLU A 100 4.78 -8.39 6.80
N THR A 101 4.69 -9.39 7.68
CA THR A 101 4.42 -10.79 7.30
C THR A 101 3.13 -10.94 6.48
N LEU A 102 2.07 -10.20 6.81
CA LEU A 102 0.80 -10.27 6.09
C LEU A 102 0.89 -9.66 4.69
N ILE A 103 1.56 -8.51 4.54
CA ILE A 103 1.74 -7.86 3.24
C ILE A 103 2.64 -8.71 2.34
N HIS A 104 3.73 -9.25 2.88
CA HIS A 104 4.65 -10.13 2.15
C HIS A 104 3.96 -11.42 1.69
N LEU A 105 3.13 -12.03 2.54
CA LEU A 105 2.35 -13.22 2.18
C LEU A 105 1.36 -12.91 1.05
N ARG A 106 0.63 -11.80 1.14
CA ARG A 106 -0.32 -11.36 0.09
C ARG A 106 0.39 -11.11 -1.24
N ALA A 107 1.50 -10.39 -1.22
CA ALA A 107 2.30 -10.12 -2.41
C ALA A 107 2.91 -11.41 -3.01
N HIS A 108 3.40 -12.32 -2.17
CA HIS A 108 3.91 -13.63 -2.59
C HIS A 108 2.82 -14.44 -3.31
N ASN A 109 1.63 -14.55 -2.72
CA ASN A 109 0.52 -15.30 -3.32
C ASN A 109 0.07 -14.69 -4.66
N ALA A 110 0.02 -13.35 -4.74
CA ALA A 110 -0.30 -12.65 -5.98
C ALA A 110 0.75 -12.90 -7.09
N LEU A 111 2.04 -12.87 -6.74
CA LEU A 111 3.13 -13.20 -7.66
C LEU A 111 3.15 -14.67 -8.07
N HIS A 112 2.78 -15.58 -7.15
CA HIS A 112 2.66 -17.00 -7.45
C HIS A 112 1.52 -17.24 -8.45
N PHE A 113 0.36 -16.62 -8.24
CA PHE A 113 -0.79 -16.69 -9.16
C PHE A 113 -0.41 -16.24 -10.59
N LEU A 114 0.35 -15.16 -10.73
CA LEU A 114 0.90 -14.69 -12.01
C LEU A 114 1.76 -15.75 -12.72
N LYS A 115 2.64 -16.43 -11.96
CA LYS A 115 3.53 -17.45 -12.50
C LYS A 115 2.75 -18.69 -12.94
N THR A 116 1.73 -19.09 -12.18
CA THR A 116 0.90 -20.26 -12.50
C THR A 116 -0.07 -19.99 -13.65
N SER A 117 -0.55 -18.75 -13.81
CA SER A 117 -1.50 -18.37 -14.87
C SER A 117 -0.86 -18.19 -16.26
N LYS A 118 0.48 -18.05 -16.35
CA LYS A 118 1.22 -18.00 -17.62
C LYS A 118 1.54 -19.38 -18.22
N LYS A 119 0.84 -20.44 -17.78
CA LYS A 119 1.03 -21.83 -18.22
C LYS A 119 -0.24 -22.35 -18.86
#